data_AF-A0A2J0LKM8-F1
#
_entry.id   AF-A0A2J0LKM8-F1
#
_cell.length_a   1.000
_cell.length_b   1.000
_cell.length_c   1.000
_cell.angle_alpha   90.00
_cell.angle_beta   90.00
_cell.angle_gamma   90.00
#
_symmetry.space_group_name_H-M   'P 1'
#
loop_
_entity.id
_entity.type
_entity.pdbx_description
1 polymer ?
#
loop_
_entity_poly.entity_id
_entity_poly.type
_entity_poly.pdbx_seq_one_letter_code
_entity_poly.pdbx_strand_id
1 'polypeptide(L)'
;MITKPTVFILGAGASQPYKYPTGVELLNKICENLSQGAGSQFLELEKLKYSPKQISEFAQALQYSGKSSVDAFLEHRVEFMDIGKLAIAQTLIPCEHSSLITLRDKWYVYFYDMLNIGFDDFDKNTVSVVTFNYDRSLEYFMFSALKHSYGKSDEECAAKLKQIPIIQ
;
A
#
# COMPACT_ATOMS: atom_id res chain seq x y z
N MET A 1 -0.88 -24.65 -7.88
CA MET A 1 0.19 -24.87 -6.87
C MET A 1 1.57 -24.54 -7.44
N ILE A 2 2.41 -23.83 -6.68
CA ILE A 2 3.82 -23.56 -7.01
C ILE A 2 4.72 -24.41 -6.09
N THR A 3 5.39 -25.43 -6.63
CA THR A 3 6.24 -26.39 -5.87
C THR A 3 7.74 -26.18 -6.02
N LYS A 4 8.14 -25.37 -7.01
CA LYS A 4 9.51 -24.89 -7.11
C LYS A 4 9.64 -23.68 -6.18
N PRO A 5 10.61 -23.67 -5.24
CA PRO A 5 10.87 -22.51 -4.40
C PRO A 5 10.96 -21.24 -5.22
N THR A 6 10.03 -20.31 -5.00
CA THR A 6 9.87 -19.10 -5.80
C THR A 6 9.68 -17.91 -4.88
N VAL A 7 10.50 -16.86 -5.10
CA VAL A 7 10.39 -15.59 -4.38
C VAL A 7 9.85 -14.53 -5.34
N PHE A 8 8.74 -13.88 -4.96
CA PHE A 8 8.24 -12.70 -5.65
C PHE A 8 8.78 -11.46 -4.97
N ILE A 9 9.32 -10.51 -5.74
CA ILE A 9 9.82 -9.24 -5.24
C ILE A 9 8.92 -8.14 -5.81
N LEU A 10 8.22 -7.42 -4.93
CA LEU A 10 7.19 -6.45 -5.27
C LEU A 10 7.61 -5.04 -4.84
N GLY A 11 7.22 -4.05 -5.64
CA GLY A 11 7.25 -2.64 -5.26
C GLY A 11 5.90 -1.99 -5.48
N ALA A 12 5.80 -0.68 -5.29
CA ALA A 12 4.56 0.07 -5.43
C ALA A 12 3.78 -0.18 -6.74
N GLY A 13 4.47 -0.43 -7.85
CA GLY A 13 3.84 -0.76 -9.14
C GLY A 13 2.96 -2.01 -9.11
N ALA A 14 3.24 -2.95 -8.20
CA ALA A 14 2.43 -4.14 -8.00
C ALA A 14 1.04 -3.81 -7.42
N SER A 15 0.92 -2.76 -6.60
CA SER A 15 -0.36 -2.35 -6.02
C SER A 15 -1.06 -1.24 -6.83
N GLN A 16 -0.42 -0.70 -7.87
CA GLN A 16 -0.97 0.37 -8.71
C GLN A 16 -2.32 0.05 -9.35
N PRO A 17 -2.56 -1.17 -9.89
CA PRO A 17 -3.87 -1.54 -10.40
C PRO A 17 -4.98 -1.37 -9.35
N TYR A 18 -4.63 -1.53 -8.07
CA TYR A 18 -5.50 -1.41 -6.89
C TYR A 18 -5.58 0.01 -6.32
N LYS A 19 -5.22 1.02 -7.12
CA LYS A 19 -5.29 2.45 -6.81
C LYS A 19 -4.28 2.96 -5.78
N TYR A 20 -3.38 2.10 -5.31
CA TYR A 20 -2.23 2.54 -4.53
C TYR A 20 -1.26 3.30 -5.44
N PRO A 21 -0.78 4.48 -5.06
CA PRO A 21 0.12 5.25 -5.91
C PRO A 21 1.53 4.63 -5.96
N THR A 22 2.21 4.76 -7.08
CA THR A 22 3.68 4.67 -7.12
C THR A 22 4.32 5.78 -6.28
N GLY A 23 5.62 5.67 -5.98
CA GLY A 23 6.32 6.70 -5.19
C GLY A 23 6.23 8.11 -5.81
N VAL A 24 6.32 8.22 -7.14
CA VAL A 24 6.18 9.48 -7.87
C VAL A 24 4.73 9.96 -7.88
N GLU A 25 3.76 9.07 -8.09
CA GLU A 25 2.33 9.44 -8.02
C GLU A 25 1.93 9.91 -6.61
N LEU A 26 2.49 9.32 -5.55
CA LEU A 26 2.24 9.72 -4.16
C LEU A 26 2.77 11.14 -3.91
N LEU A 27 4.00 11.41 -4.33
CA LEU A 27 4.61 12.73 -4.23
C LEU A 27 3.78 13.78 -4.97
N ASN A 28 3.42 13.50 -6.23
CA ASN A 28 2.63 14.43 -7.05
C ASN A 28 1.27 14.71 -6.42
N LYS A 29 0.56 13.68 -5.97
CA LYS A 29 -0.73 13.83 -5.28
C LYS A 29 -0.62 14.71 -4.04
N ILE A 30 0.41 14.53 -3.21
CA ILE A 30 0.61 15.36 -2.02
C ILE A 30 0.88 16.82 -2.42
N CYS A 31 1.77 17.06 -3.38
CA CYS A 31 2.04 18.42 -3.87
C CYS A 31 0.77 19.09 -4.42
N GLU A 32 0.00 18.38 -5.25
CA GLU A 32 -1.26 18.87 -5.81
C GLU A 32 -2.29 19.20 -4.72
N ASN A 33 -2.51 18.27 -3.79
CA ASN A 33 -3.51 18.41 -2.73
C ASN A 33 -3.20 19.54 -1.73
N LEU A 34 -1.91 19.84 -1.52
CA LEU A 34 -1.47 20.89 -0.59
C LEU A 34 -1.29 22.26 -1.26
N SER A 35 -1.04 22.30 -2.58
CA SER A 35 -0.82 23.56 -3.31
C SER A 35 -2.06 24.44 -3.45
N GLN A 36 -3.26 23.88 -3.34
CA GLN A 36 -4.51 24.61 -3.63
C GLN A 36 -5.10 25.37 -2.44
N GLY A 37 -4.48 25.35 -1.25
CA GLY A 37 -4.89 26.15 -0.07
C GLY A 37 -6.31 25.91 0.48
N ALA A 38 -7.12 25.09 -0.20
CA ALA A 38 -8.51 24.77 0.13
C ALA A 38 -8.86 23.29 -0.17
N GLY A 39 -7.86 22.48 -0.55
CA GLY A 39 -8.03 21.04 -0.71
C GLY A 39 -8.36 20.38 0.62
N SER A 40 -9.08 19.26 0.61
CA SER A 40 -9.48 18.54 1.83
C SER A 40 -8.27 18.19 2.71
N GLN A 41 -7.16 17.74 2.12
CA GLN A 41 -5.93 17.43 2.87
C GLN A 41 -5.33 18.65 3.55
N PHE A 42 -5.29 19.80 2.86
CA PHE A 42 -4.82 21.06 3.43
C PHE A 42 -5.65 21.44 4.66
N LEU A 43 -6.98 21.43 4.53
CA LEU A 43 -7.90 21.76 5.63
C LEU A 43 -7.79 20.78 6.80
N GLU A 44 -7.57 19.49 6.54
CA GLU A 44 -7.34 18.51 7.61
C GLU A 44 -6.01 18.75 8.34
N LEU A 45 -4.94 19.13 7.64
CA LEU A 45 -3.67 19.51 8.29
C LEU A 45 -3.82 20.79 9.14
N GLU A 46 -4.62 21.75 8.68
CA GLU A 46 -4.94 22.95 9.48
C GLU A 46 -5.68 22.59 10.77
N LYS A 47 -6.64 21.67 10.71
CA LYS A 47 -7.33 21.15 11.92
C LYS A 47 -6.37 20.46 12.88
N LEU A 48 -5.28 19.88 12.37
CA LEU A 48 -4.19 19.29 13.14
C LEU A 48 -3.15 20.33 13.62
N LYS A 49 -3.49 21.63 13.60
CA LYS A 49 -2.70 22.76 14.11
C LYS A 49 -1.46 23.12 13.28
N TYR A 50 -1.35 22.63 12.05
CA TYR A 50 -0.36 23.18 11.11
C TYR A 50 -0.86 24.49 10.54
N SER A 51 -0.04 25.54 10.58
CA SER A 51 -0.39 26.81 9.95
C SER A 51 -0.38 26.68 8.42
N PRO A 52 -1.20 27.47 7.69
CA PRO A 52 -1.17 27.52 6.23
C PRO A 52 0.24 27.73 5.66
N LYS A 53 1.07 28.50 6.38
CA LYS A 53 2.47 28.75 6.04
C LYS A 53 3.32 27.48 6.12
N GLN A 54 3.23 26.71 7.22
CA GLN A 54 3.98 25.45 7.36
C GLN A 54 3.58 24.43 6.29
N ILE A 55 2.28 24.34 5.98
CA ILE A 55 1.78 23.42 4.94
C ILE A 55 2.33 23.82 3.56
N SER A 56 2.29 25.12 3.25
CA SER A 56 2.80 25.65 1.98
C SER A 56 4.32 25.49 1.86
N GLU A 57 5.07 25.73 2.95
CA GLU A 57 6.51 25.53 3.01
C GLU A 57 6.89 24.07 2.76
N PHE A 58 6.18 23.13 3.38
CA PHE A 58 6.38 21.70 3.12
C PHE A 58 6.07 21.33 1.67
N ALA A 59 4.92 21.73 1.14
CA ALA A 59 4.51 21.42 -0.23
C ALA A 59 5.52 21.95 -1.25
N GLN A 60 5.95 23.21 -1.08
CA GLN A 60 6.97 23.82 -1.92
C GLN A 60 8.31 23.10 -1.81
N ALA A 61 8.77 22.83 -0.59
CA ALA A 61 10.04 22.13 -0.37
C ALA A 61 10.04 20.73 -0.99
N LEU A 62 8.94 19.98 -0.87
CA LEU A 62 8.78 18.67 -1.48
C LEU A 62 8.80 18.76 -3.01
N GLN A 63 7.99 19.66 -3.59
CA GLN A 63 7.85 19.85 -5.03
C GLN A 63 9.18 20.19 -5.72
N TYR A 64 9.98 21.06 -5.10
CA TYR A 64 11.25 21.54 -5.69
C TYR A 64 12.48 20.75 -5.22
N SER A 65 12.32 19.68 -4.43
CA SER A 65 13.44 18.91 -3.88
C SER A 65 14.22 18.08 -4.92
N GLY A 66 13.61 17.78 -6.07
CA GLY A 66 14.19 16.86 -7.07
C GLY A 66 14.25 15.39 -6.63
N LYS A 67 13.62 15.03 -5.50
CA LYS A 67 13.58 13.65 -4.99
C LYS A 67 12.52 12.83 -5.71
N SER A 68 12.76 11.52 -5.82
CA SER A 68 11.89 10.57 -6.54
C SER A 68 10.70 10.06 -5.72
N SER A 69 10.68 10.27 -4.40
CA SER A 69 9.61 9.88 -3.49
C SER A 69 9.58 10.79 -2.27
N VAL A 70 8.47 10.75 -1.53
CA VAL A 70 8.31 11.49 -0.27
C VAL A 70 9.27 10.96 0.79
N ASP A 71 9.46 9.64 0.88
CA ASP A 71 10.41 9.04 1.84
C ASP A 71 11.84 9.54 1.61
N ALA A 72 12.31 9.53 0.36
CA ALA A 72 13.66 9.99 0.00
C ALA A 72 13.86 11.51 0.25
N PHE A 73 12.77 12.27 0.31
CA PHE A 73 12.78 13.67 0.75
C PHE A 73 12.89 13.77 2.28
N LEU A 74 12.05 13.02 3.01
CA LEU A 74 11.99 13.06 4.48
C LEU A 74 13.25 12.50 5.15
N GLU A 75 13.98 11.60 4.51
CA GLU A 75 15.28 11.08 4.97
C GLU A 75 16.29 12.20 5.26
N HIS A 76 16.24 13.32 4.52
CA HIS A 76 17.18 14.43 4.68
C HIS A 76 16.55 15.68 5.29
N ARG A 77 15.23 15.71 5.47
CA ARG A 77 14.46 16.88 5.91
C ARG A 77 13.57 16.52 7.09
N VAL A 78 14.23 16.17 8.20
CA VAL A 78 13.57 15.69 9.43
C VAL A 78 12.59 16.71 10.01
N GLU A 79 12.76 18.00 9.74
CA GLU A 79 11.82 19.05 10.14
C GLU A 79 10.43 18.90 9.51
N PHE A 80 10.32 18.16 8.40
CA PHE A 80 9.07 17.85 7.73
C PHE A 80 8.54 16.44 8.02
N MET A 81 9.19 15.68 8.91
CA MET A 81 8.85 14.28 9.14
C MET A 81 7.38 14.09 9.56
N ASP A 82 6.90 14.91 10.49
CA ASP A 82 5.55 14.76 11.04
C ASP A 82 4.48 15.14 10.02
N ILE A 83 4.60 16.31 9.38
CA ILE A 83 3.65 16.73 8.33
C ILE A 83 3.70 15.80 7.11
N GLY A 84 4.89 15.29 6.77
CA GLY A 84 5.09 14.34 5.67
C GLY A 84 4.37 13.02 5.91
N LYS A 85 4.50 12.44 7.12
CA LYS A 85 3.76 11.23 7.51
C LYS A 85 2.25 11.43 7.44
N LEU A 86 1.75 12.57 7.91
CA LEU A 86 0.33 12.90 7.85
C LEU A 86 -0.16 13.03 6.40
N ALA A 87 0.60 13.70 5.54
CA ALA A 87 0.27 13.85 4.13
C ALA A 87 0.27 12.51 3.37
N ILE A 88 1.24 11.63 3.68
CA ILE A 88 1.28 10.25 3.17
C ILE A 88 0.02 9.50 3.63
N ALA A 89 -0.26 9.50 4.93
CA ALA A 89 -1.43 8.79 5.49
C ALA A 89 -2.74 9.28 4.88
N GLN A 90 -2.95 10.60 4.79
CA GLN A 90 -4.14 11.19 4.18
C GLN A 90 -4.31 10.81 2.69
N THR A 91 -3.21 10.56 1.99
CA THR A 91 -3.25 10.14 0.58
C THR A 91 -3.49 8.64 0.42
N LEU A 92 -3.03 7.82 1.37
CA LEU A 92 -3.16 6.36 1.32
C LEU A 92 -4.46 5.83 1.94
N ILE A 93 -5.03 6.49 2.95
CA ILE A 93 -6.29 6.07 3.59
C ILE A 93 -7.41 5.79 2.58
N PRO A 94 -7.66 6.64 1.55
CA PRO A 94 -8.69 6.36 0.55
C PRO A 94 -8.43 5.10 -0.31
N CYS A 95 -7.19 4.62 -0.36
CA CYS A 95 -6.81 3.40 -1.07
C CYS A 95 -7.13 2.13 -0.26
N GLU A 96 -7.30 2.22 1.06
CA GLU A 96 -7.58 1.09 1.97
C GLU A 96 -9.07 0.65 1.94
N HIS A 97 -9.71 0.71 0.76
CA HIS A 97 -11.10 0.31 0.60
C HIS A 97 -11.22 -1.07 -0.07
N SER A 98 -11.97 -1.98 0.57
CA SER A 98 -12.08 -3.40 0.17
C SER A 98 -12.52 -3.59 -1.28
N SER A 99 -13.41 -2.74 -1.79
CA SER A 99 -13.90 -2.79 -3.17
C SER A 99 -12.83 -2.53 -4.23
N LEU A 100 -11.72 -1.88 -3.89
CA LEU A 100 -10.62 -1.62 -4.82
C LEU A 100 -9.74 -2.86 -5.04
N ILE A 101 -9.70 -3.73 -4.02
CA ILE A 101 -8.84 -4.90 -3.93
C ILE A 101 -9.51 -6.13 -4.58
N THR A 102 -10.84 -6.19 -4.61
CA THR A 102 -11.62 -7.35 -5.12
C THR A 102 -11.93 -7.31 -6.62
N LEU A 103 -11.27 -6.43 -7.39
CA LEU A 103 -11.46 -6.35 -8.84
C LEU A 103 -10.88 -7.59 -9.53
N ARG A 104 -11.75 -8.38 -10.17
CA ARG A 104 -11.46 -9.73 -10.71
C ARG A 104 -10.44 -9.76 -11.85
N ASP A 105 -10.13 -8.62 -12.48
CA ASP A 105 -9.30 -8.55 -13.69
C ASP A 105 -7.86 -8.10 -13.41
N LYS A 106 -7.32 -8.40 -12.22
CA LYS A 106 -6.00 -7.92 -11.81
C LYS A 106 -5.12 -9.05 -11.30
N TRP A 107 -3.81 -8.81 -11.32
CA TRP A 107 -2.82 -9.87 -11.16
C TRP A 107 -2.84 -10.59 -9.80
N TYR A 108 -3.36 -10.00 -8.71
CA TYR A 108 -3.55 -10.74 -7.46
C TYR A 108 -4.47 -11.97 -7.66
N VAL A 109 -5.48 -11.86 -8.52
CA VAL A 109 -6.37 -12.99 -8.86
C VAL A 109 -5.57 -14.06 -9.58
N TYR A 110 -4.81 -13.67 -10.60
CA TYR A 110 -3.93 -14.58 -11.32
C TYR A 110 -2.92 -15.27 -10.39
N PHE A 111 -2.30 -14.50 -9.47
CA PHE A 111 -1.38 -15.02 -8.48
C PHE A 111 -2.05 -16.04 -7.54
N TYR A 112 -3.24 -15.74 -7.05
CA TYR A 112 -4.01 -16.66 -6.23
C TYR A 112 -4.43 -17.93 -6.98
N ASP A 113 -4.83 -17.81 -8.24
CA ASP A 113 -5.13 -18.94 -9.12
C ASP A 113 -3.90 -19.83 -9.36
N MET A 114 -2.69 -19.25 -9.37
CA MET A 114 -1.46 -20.06 -9.43
C MET A 114 -1.22 -20.87 -8.15
N LEU A 115 -1.70 -20.39 -7.00
CA LEU A 115 -1.61 -21.10 -5.72
C LEU A 115 -2.66 -22.19 -5.57
N ASN A 116 -3.69 -22.19 -6.43
CA ASN A 116 -4.88 -23.05 -6.40
C ASN A 116 -4.58 -24.51 -6.01
N ILE A 117 -4.96 -24.83 -4.78
CA ILE A 117 -4.87 -26.12 -4.10
C ILE A 117 -5.96 -26.17 -3.02
N GLY A 118 -6.35 -27.34 -2.51
CA GLY A 118 -7.31 -27.41 -1.40
C GLY A 118 -6.83 -26.65 -0.16
N PHE A 119 -7.77 -26.14 0.65
CA PHE A 119 -7.44 -25.35 1.85
C PHE A 119 -6.42 -26.03 2.78
N ASP A 120 -6.62 -27.32 3.04
CA ASP A 120 -5.76 -28.11 3.94
C ASP A 120 -4.34 -28.27 3.41
N ASP A 121 -4.16 -28.12 2.11
CA ASP A 121 -2.91 -28.28 1.38
C ASP A 121 -2.29 -26.94 0.96
N PHE A 122 -2.85 -25.80 1.38
CA PHE A 122 -2.41 -24.46 0.96
C PHE A 122 -0.94 -24.18 1.29
N ASP A 123 -0.44 -24.75 2.39
CA ASP A 123 0.95 -24.72 2.88
C ASP A 123 1.93 -25.53 2.02
N LYS A 124 1.44 -26.36 1.10
CA LYS A 124 2.30 -27.06 0.13
C LYS A 124 2.83 -26.12 -0.96
N ASN A 125 2.34 -24.88 -1.04
CA ASN A 125 2.92 -23.87 -1.92
C ASN A 125 4.28 -23.40 -1.38
N THR A 126 5.32 -23.51 -2.21
CA THR A 126 6.70 -23.08 -1.91
C THR A 126 6.95 -21.66 -2.41
N VAL A 127 6.18 -20.71 -1.88
CA VAL A 127 6.18 -19.32 -2.32
C VAL A 127 6.49 -18.39 -1.15
N SER A 128 7.29 -17.38 -1.40
CA SER A 128 7.45 -16.23 -0.51
C SER A 128 7.37 -14.92 -1.28
N VAL A 129 6.99 -13.86 -0.60
CA VAL A 129 6.89 -12.51 -1.15
C VAL A 129 7.76 -11.58 -0.31
N VAL A 130 8.60 -10.80 -0.98
CA VAL A 130 9.29 -9.64 -0.42
C VAL A 130 8.66 -8.41 -1.06
N THR A 131 8.15 -7.47 -0.27
CA THR A 131 7.50 -6.27 -0.79
C THR A 131 8.05 -5.01 -0.16
N PHE A 132 8.37 -4.02 -0.97
CA PHE A 132 8.86 -2.73 -0.46
C PHE A 132 7.73 -1.74 -0.16
N ASN A 133 6.50 -2.00 -0.60
CA ASN A 133 5.36 -1.13 -0.38
C ASN A 133 4.04 -1.91 -0.34
N TYR A 134 3.09 -1.44 0.46
CA TYR A 134 1.68 -1.87 0.42
C TYR A 134 1.46 -3.38 0.60
N ASP A 135 2.25 -4.02 1.45
CA ASP A 135 2.06 -5.39 1.94
C ASP A 135 0.60 -5.69 2.31
N ARG A 136 -0.02 -4.79 3.10
CA ARG A 136 -1.40 -4.91 3.56
C ARG A 136 -2.41 -5.09 2.42
N SER A 137 -2.16 -4.55 1.22
CA SER A 137 -3.09 -4.71 0.10
C SER A 137 -3.09 -6.13 -0.46
N LEU A 138 -1.91 -6.77 -0.54
CA LEU A 138 -1.79 -8.16 -0.95
C LEU A 138 -2.29 -9.10 0.15
N GLU A 139 -1.91 -8.87 1.40
CA GLU A 139 -2.36 -9.67 2.54
C GLU A 139 -3.88 -9.67 2.66
N TYR A 140 -4.49 -8.49 2.60
CA TYR A 140 -5.94 -8.35 2.64
C TYR A 140 -6.62 -9.10 1.50
N PHE A 141 -6.08 -9.00 0.28
CA PHE A 141 -6.59 -9.75 -0.87
C PHE A 141 -6.53 -11.26 -0.62
N MET A 142 -5.34 -11.77 -0.25
CA MET A 142 -5.09 -13.19 -0.06
C MET A 142 -5.96 -13.79 1.04
N PHE A 143 -6.08 -13.08 2.17
CA PHE A 143 -6.96 -13.46 3.26
C PHE A 143 -8.43 -13.50 2.83
N SER A 144 -8.89 -12.45 2.15
CA SER A 144 -10.27 -12.37 1.67
C SER A 144 -10.59 -13.47 0.65
N ALA A 145 -9.67 -13.74 -0.28
CA ALA A 145 -9.83 -14.79 -1.28
C ALA A 145 -9.90 -16.16 -0.60
N LEU A 146 -8.97 -16.47 0.30
CA LEU A 146 -8.94 -17.74 1.03
C LEU A 146 -10.23 -17.98 1.83
N LYS A 147 -10.67 -16.98 2.59
CA LYS A 147 -11.91 -17.04 3.39
C LYS A 147 -13.13 -17.37 2.54
N HIS A 148 -13.32 -16.65 1.44
CA HIS A 148 -14.52 -16.79 0.62
C HIS A 148 -14.46 -17.96 -0.37
N SER A 149 -13.26 -18.42 -0.76
CA SER A 149 -13.10 -19.62 -1.58
C SER A 149 -13.44 -20.90 -0.83
N TYR A 150 -13.14 -20.99 0.47
CA TYR A 150 -13.27 -22.23 1.25
C TYR A 150 -14.27 -22.16 2.42
N GLY A 151 -14.88 -20.99 2.67
CA GLY A 151 -15.90 -20.82 3.72
C GLY A 151 -15.38 -21.05 5.14
N LYS A 152 -14.11 -20.68 5.38
CA LYS A 152 -13.40 -20.93 6.65
C LYS A 152 -13.47 -19.73 7.60
N SER A 153 -13.18 -19.98 8.88
CA SER A 153 -13.09 -18.93 9.90
C SER A 153 -11.90 -17.99 9.67
N ASP A 154 -11.91 -16.82 10.31
CA ASP A 154 -10.82 -15.85 10.23
C ASP A 154 -9.54 -16.42 10.83
N GLU A 155 -9.65 -17.18 11.92
CA GLU A 155 -8.55 -17.85 12.59
C GLU A 155 -7.89 -18.90 11.70
N GLU A 156 -8.68 -19.75 11.05
CA GLU A 156 -8.19 -20.77 10.11
C GLU A 156 -7.48 -20.12 8.92
N CYS A 157 -8.08 -19.08 8.33
CA CYS A 157 -7.50 -18.39 7.16
C CYS A 157 -6.20 -17.67 7.52
N ALA A 158 -6.15 -16.99 8.66
CA ALA A 158 -4.94 -16.33 9.13
C ALA A 158 -3.82 -17.33 9.42
N ALA A 159 -4.14 -18.49 10.01
CA ALA A 159 -3.17 -19.55 10.27
C ALA A 159 -2.57 -20.13 8.97
N LYS A 160 -3.40 -20.33 7.94
CA LYS A 160 -2.94 -20.80 6.62
C LYS A 160 -2.14 -19.74 5.86
N LEU A 161 -2.58 -18.48 5.86
CA LEU A 161 -1.88 -17.40 5.16
C LEU A 161 -0.48 -17.16 5.73
N LYS A 162 -0.29 -17.29 7.06
CA LYS A 162 1.02 -17.21 7.72
C LYS A 162 2.07 -18.21 7.20
N GLN A 163 1.64 -19.28 6.51
CA GLN A 163 2.55 -20.25 5.92
C GLN A 163 3.19 -19.74 4.61
N ILE A 164 2.66 -18.68 4.01
CA ILE A 164 3.28 -17.97 2.88
C ILE A 164 3.98 -16.74 3.46
N PRO A 165 5.32 -16.71 3.56
CA PRO A 165 6.02 -15.55 4.09
C PRO A 165 5.80 -14.33 3.20
N ILE A 166 5.24 -13.27 3.76
CA ILE A 166 5.17 -11.94 3.15
C ILE A 166 6.00 -11.02 4.05
N ILE A 167 7.12 -10.52 3.53
CA ILE A 167 8.13 -9.79 4.27
C ILE A 167 8.24 -8.38 3.69
N GLN A 168 8.29 -7.37 4.57
CA GLN A 168 8.56 -5.97 4.23
C GLN A 168 10.01 -5.61 4.54
#